data_AF-A0A7C1F7I8-F1
#
_entry.id   AF-A0A7C1F7I8-F1
#
_cell.length_a   1.000
_cell.length_b   1.000
_cell.length_c   1.000
_cell.angle_alpha   90.00
_cell.angle_beta   90.00
_cell.angle_gamma   90.00
#
_symmetry.space_group_name_H-M   'P 1'
#
loop_
_entity.id
_entity.type
_entity.pdbx_description
1 polymer ?
#
loop_
_entity_poly.entity_id
_entity_poly.type
_entity_poly.pdbx_seq_one_letter_code
_entity_poly.pdbx_strand_id
1 'polypeptide(L)'
;MSDKQSKGMSQKAEVNFCLFVLVHPHPNPPPSRGRGAELISLFLILLFSLGLFSPSYAFAADISLHGFFQGNYSFGTRANPDGGDFKLAEERLQLKLDASKEPFRLFIKTDAFFDHIDEKGDVELREGYIDYTAKKWDLRIGRQVITWGLGDLLFINDVFPKDYEAFFSGRPMEYLKKGVDGVKVGLYPVFASFEFIAVPFFEPNNYPDARRFHMFDPMPNVTNREEKDPASNFKNTELALRIYRGIAGFDASLYFYRGFFRQPWMMPDNPMMPTKLSLFYPKLSVYGASLQGRALEGVLSVETGYYDSKQDRSGTDYTVPNSQTRFLIGYQRQLWEDFTVGLQYYMEYMHDYSEYKRAQPAGFPKDRKLEQLATVRLTQFLMHQNLRLSLFSFWSPSDGDYMLNPEIKYNFSDHVWGAVGGNIYGGGERWSQFGQLDKNDNIYLQLRYEF
;
A
#
# COMPACT_ATOMS: atom_id res chain seq x y z
N MET A 1 36.61 -19.55 16.20
CA MET A 1 37.48 -18.43 15.79
C MET A 1 36.97 -17.99 14.43
N SER A 2 36.30 -16.82 14.38
CA SER A 2 36.10 -15.95 13.19
C SER A 2 35.38 -16.56 11.96
N ASP A 3 34.47 -15.93 11.22
CA ASP A 3 33.75 -14.65 11.27
C ASP A 3 32.69 -14.66 10.15
N LYS A 4 31.56 -13.97 10.43
CA LYS A 4 30.78 -13.01 9.61
C LYS A 4 30.12 -13.29 8.24
N GLN A 5 28.84 -12.82 8.22
CA GLN A 5 28.13 -11.93 7.25
C GLN A 5 27.79 -12.45 5.83
N SER A 6 26.72 -12.08 5.13
CA SER A 6 25.69 -11.00 5.22
C SER A 6 24.54 -11.33 4.21
N LYS A 7 23.25 -11.30 4.58
CA LYS A 7 22.18 -10.27 4.34
C LYS A 7 21.86 -9.88 2.88
N GLY A 8 20.55 -9.90 2.55
CA GLY A 8 19.94 -9.23 1.40
C GLY A 8 18.40 -9.38 1.36
N MET A 9 17.67 -8.43 1.98
CA MET A 9 16.20 -8.31 1.97
C MET A 9 15.72 -7.58 0.71
N SER A 10 14.65 -8.05 0.06
CA SER A 10 13.93 -7.30 -0.99
C SER A 10 12.44 -7.20 -0.66
N GLN A 11 11.94 -5.97 -0.62
CA GLN A 11 10.59 -5.58 -0.19
C GLN A 11 9.57 -5.85 -1.32
N LYS A 12 8.48 -6.55 -0.98
CA LYS A 12 7.30 -6.80 -1.84
C LYS A 12 6.14 -5.93 -1.37
N ALA A 13 5.29 -5.46 -2.28
CA ALA A 13 4.09 -4.70 -1.95
C ALA A 13 2.84 -5.35 -2.55
N GLU A 14 1.67 -5.01 -2.02
CA GLU A 14 0.40 -5.71 -2.27
C GLU A 14 -0.73 -4.72 -2.71
N VAL A 15 -1.88 -5.13 -3.31
CA VAL A 15 -3.01 -4.28 -3.76
C VAL A 15 -4.33 -4.77 -3.11
N ASN A 16 -5.37 -3.94 -2.96
CA ASN A 16 -6.67 -4.36 -2.40
C ASN A 16 -7.76 -3.39 -2.83
N PHE A 17 -8.78 -3.82 -3.60
CA PHE A 17 -9.83 -2.88 -3.99
C PHE A 17 -11.20 -3.47 -4.27
N CYS A 18 -12.19 -2.94 -3.58
CA CYS A 18 -13.54 -2.85 -4.11
C CYS A 18 -13.70 -1.38 -4.58
N LEU A 19 -13.27 -1.10 -5.81
CA LEU A 19 -13.01 0.25 -6.33
C LEU A 19 -14.29 0.94 -6.82
N PHE A 20 -15.34 1.06 -6.01
CA PHE A 20 -16.61 1.61 -6.52
C PHE A 20 -16.66 3.13 -6.69
N VAL A 21 -15.68 3.88 -6.18
CA VAL A 21 -15.87 5.31 -5.96
C VAL A 21 -14.54 6.07 -5.95
N LEU A 22 -14.01 6.46 -7.11
CA LEU A 22 -12.88 7.39 -7.15
C LEU A 22 -12.97 8.28 -8.38
N VAL A 23 -13.75 9.34 -8.25
CA VAL A 23 -13.30 10.60 -8.81
C VAL A 23 -13.10 11.49 -7.60
N HIS A 24 -11.83 11.59 -7.20
CA HIS A 24 -11.40 12.50 -6.14
C HIS A 24 -11.98 13.90 -6.43
N PRO A 25 -12.32 14.66 -5.38
CA PRO A 25 -12.63 16.07 -5.58
C PRO A 25 -11.44 16.70 -6.27
N HIS A 26 -11.66 17.67 -7.15
CA HIS A 26 -10.61 18.63 -7.45
C HIS A 26 -10.06 19.18 -6.14
N PRO A 27 -8.79 18.92 -5.79
CA PRO A 27 -8.10 19.80 -4.90
C PRO A 27 -7.47 20.85 -5.82
N ASN A 28 -7.65 22.14 -5.54
CA ASN A 28 -6.39 22.85 -5.37
C ASN A 28 -5.62 21.99 -4.37
N PRO A 29 -4.40 21.50 -4.68
CA PRO A 29 -3.64 20.70 -3.74
C PRO A 29 -3.81 21.36 -2.38
N PRO A 30 -4.21 20.64 -1.32
CA PRO A 30 -4.33 21.26 0.00
C PRO A 30 -3.06 22.08 0.15
N PRO A 31 -3.14 23.40 0.41
CA PRO A 31 -1.95 24.25 0.38
C PRO A 31 -0.93 23.49 1.19
N SER A 32 0.17 23.08 0.52
CA SER A 32 1.24 22.29 1.12
C SER A 32 1.40 22.87 2.50
N ARG A 33 1.02 22.13 3.57
CA ARG A 33 0.81 22.73 4.90
C ARG A 33 2.09 23.49 5.23
N GLY A 34 2.08 24.80 4.98
CA GLY A 34 3.28 25.63 4.98
C GLY A 34 3.82 25.82 6.39
N ARG A 35 3.04 25.40 7.39
CA ARG A 35 3.48 25.32 8.78
C ARG A 35 4.33 24.08 9.08
N GLY A 36 4.22 23.03 8.27
CA GLY A 36 5.10 21.85 8.35
C GLY A 36 6.44 22.12 7.67
N ALA A 37 6.44 22.77 6.50
CA ALA A 37 7.67 23.10 5.77
C ALA A 37 8.59 24.06 6.56
N GLU A 38 8.04 25.06 7.26
CA GLU A 38 8.84 25.92 8.13
C GLU A 38 9.40 25.18 9.35
N LEU A 39 8.63 24.28 9.97
CA LEU A 39 9.10 23.46 11.10
C LEU A 39 10.09 22.37 10.67
N ILE A 40 9.91 21.77 9.49
CA ILE A 40 10.79 20.75 8.89
C ILE A 40 12.09 21.40 8.39
N SER A 41 12.00 22.59 7.79
CA SER A 41 13.17 23.37 7.40
C SER A 41 13.93 23.87 8.63
N LEU A 42 13.23 24.36 9.68
CA LEU A 42 13.86 24.66 10.96
C LEU A 42 14.49 23.41 11.61
N PHE A 43 13.84 22.23 11.55
CA PHE A 43 14.37 21.00 12.14
C PHE A 43 15.59 20.46 11.38
N LEU A 44 15.58 20.52 10.05
CA LEU A 44 16.73 20.20 9.19
C LEU A 44 17.88 21.19 9.39
N ILE A 45 17.59 22.49 9.50
CA ILE A 45 18.59 23.53 9.81
C ILE A 45 19.11 23.35 11.24
N LEU A 46 18.27 22.98 12.21
CA LEU A 46 18.68 22.69 13.59
C LEU A 46 19.59 21.45 13.66
N LEU A 47 19.25 20.38 12.94
CA LEU A 47 20.09 19.17 12.81
C LEU A 47 21.42 19.45 12.12
N PHE A 48 21.41 20.28 11.07
CA PHE A 48 22.62 20.68 10.36
C PHE A 48 23.52 21.61 11.20
N SER A 49 22.92 22.49 12.02
CA SER A 49 23.66 23.39 12.92
C SER A 49 24.13 22.72 14.21
N LEU A 50 23.42 21.72 14.75
CA LEU A 50 23.90 20.86 15.86
C LEU A 50 25.08 19.97 15.44
N GLY A 51 25.18 19.63 14.16
CA GLY A 51 26.34 18.92 13.60
C GLY A 51 27.62 19.77 13.49
N LEU A 52 27.50 21.09 13.44
CA LEU A 52 28.63 22.01 13.19
C LEU A 52 29.24 22.63 14.47
N PHE A 53 28.60 22.49 15.64
CA PHE A 53 29.07 23.11 16.90
C PHE A 53 29.14 22.18 18.11
N SER A 54 29.08 20.86 17.92
CA SER A 54 29.30 19.92 19.01
C SER A 54 30.81 19.65 19.19
N PRO A 55 31.41 19.91 20.37
CA PRO A 55 32.77 19.46 20.65
C PRO A 55 32.83 17.94 20.45
N SER A 56 33.82 17.52 19.68
CA SER A 56 34.05 16.15 19.25
C SER A 56 34.33 15.23 20.44
N TYR A 57 33.25 14.77 21.08
CA TYR A 57 33.23 13.42 21.61
C TYR A 57 33.09 12.49 20.40
N ALA A 58 34.22 11.99 19.91
CA ALA A 58 34.26 10.96 18.88
C ALA A 58 33.60 9.69 19.43
N PHE A 59 32.28 9.63 19.30
CA PHE A 59 31.51 8.42 19.55
C PHE A 59 31.32 7.74 18.20
N ALA A 60 31.95 6.58 18.02
CA ALA A 60 31.79 5.74 16.83
C ALA A 60 30.31 5.32 16.71
N ALA A 61 29.59 5.95 15.79
CA ALA A 61 28.29 5.51 15.31
C ALA A 61 28.50 4.92 13.91
N ASP A 62 27.87 3.79 13.62
CA ASP A 62 27.88 3.24 12.27
C ASP A 62 26.87 4.04 11.45
N ILE A 63 27.38 4.80 10.48
CA ILE A 63 26.60 5.66 9.60
C ILE A 63 26.73 5.14 8.17
N SER A 64 25.60 4.88 7.52
CA SER A 64 25.54 4.56 6.10
C SER A 64 24.59 5.51 5.38
N LEU A 65 25.00 5.91 4.18
CA LEU A 65 24.23 6.73 3.26
C LEU A 65 24.14 5.95 1.95
N HIS A 66 22.91 5.69 1.51
CA HIS A 66 22.62 5.00 0.25
C HIS A 66 21.54 5.76 -0.50
N GLY A 67 21.48 5.59 -1.81
CA GLY A 67 20.44 6.25 -2.58
C GLY A 67 20.31 5.72 -3.99
N PHE A 68 19.41 6.34 -4.74
CA PHE A 68 19.31 6.08 -6.17
C PHE A 68 18.77 7.28 -6.93
N PHE A 69 19.08 7.30 -8.23
CA PHE A 69 18.36 8.07 -9.23
C PHE A 69 17.52 7.12 -10.09
N GLN A 70 16.29 7.51 -10.39
CA GLN A 70 15.36 6.69 -11.17
C GLN A 70 14.51 7.54 -12.11
N GLY A 71 14.38 7.08 -13.36
CA GLY A 71 13.34 7.53 -14.29
C GLY A 71 12.21 6.51 -14.35
N ASN A 72 10.96 6.99 -14.29
CA ASN A 72 9.75 6.20 -14.46
C ASN A 72 8.87 6.81 -15.56
N TYR A 73 8.55 6.02 -16.58
CA TYR A 73 7.69 6.47 -17.66
C TYR A 73 6.65 5.39 -17.95
N SER A 74 5.38 5.79 -18.05
CA SER A 74 4.26 4.89 -18.31
C SER A 74 3.35 5.49 -19.36
N PHE A 75 3.23 4.79 -20.48
CA PHE A 75 2.52 5.23 -21.67
C PHE A 75 1.19 4.48 -21.77
N GLY A 76 0.08 5.22 -21.81
CA GLY A 76 -1.24 4.66 -22.08
C GLY A 76 -1.36 4.21 -23.53
N THR A 77 -2.09 3.12 -23.75
CA THR A 77 -2.47 2.67 -25.10
C THR A 77 -3.60 3.51 -25.70
N ARG A 78 -4.22 4.36 -24.88
CA ARG A 78 -5.28 5.31 -25.22
C ARG A 78 -4.98 6.64 -24.53
N ALA A 79 -5.46 7.73 -25.12
CA ALA A 79 -5.41 9.04 -24.50
C ALA A 79 -6.11 9.05 -23.13
N ASN A 80 -5.49 9.73 -22.19
CA ASN A 80 -6.02 9.95 -20.84
C ASN A 80 -7.18 10.96 -20.84
N PRO A 81 -7.95 11.05 -19.75
CA PRO A 81 -8.98 12.07 -19.59
C PRO A 81 -8.46 13.52 -19.71
N ASP A 82 -7.22 13.79 -19.30
CA ASP A 82 -6.54 15.08 -19.49
C ASP A 82 -6.04 15.34 -20.92
N GLY A 83 -6.19 14.36 -21.82
CA GLY A 83 -5.74 14.43 -23.21
C GLY A 83 -4.28 14.04 -23.45
N GLY A 84 -3.51 13.75 -22.40
CA GLY A 84 -2.13 13.28 -22.49
C GLY A 84 -2.03 11.77 -22.74
N ASP A 85 -0.82 11.31 -23.05
CA ASP A 85 -0.53 9.89 -23.32
C ASP A 85 0.16 9.17 -22.15
N PHE A 86 0.61 9.89 -21.11
CA PHE A 86 1.37 9.32 -20.01
C PHE A 86 0.53 9.10 -18.76
N LYS A 87 0.55 7.90 -18.17
CA LYS A 87 0.03 7.67 -16.82
C LYS A 87 1.00 8.17 -15.74
N LEU A 88 2.29 8.16 -16.07
CA LEU A 88 3.38 8.60 -15.21
C LEU A 88 4.56 9.03 -16.08
N ALA A 89 5.17 10.16 -15.75
CA ALA A 89 6.46 10.56 -16.27
C ALA A 89 7.20 11.30 -15.16
N GLU A 90 8.18 10.66 -14.53
CA GLU A 90 8.82 11.15 -13.32
C GLU A 90 10.32 10.83 -13.28
N GLU A 91 11.10 11.80 -12.81
CA GLU A 91 12.47 11.59 -12.35
C GLU A 91 12.52 11.71 -10.82
N ARG A 92 13.28 10.81 -10.17
CA ARG A 92 13.33 10.70 -8.71
C ARG A 92 14.74 10.46 -8.19
N LEU A 93 15.07 11.15 -7.10
CA LEU A 93 16.21 10.89 -6.23
C LEU A 93 15.69 10.38 -4.88
N GLN A 94 16.16 9.22 -4.43
CA GLN A 94 15.93 8.73 -3.06
C GLN A 94 17.23 8.75 -2.28
N LEU A 95 17.18 9.23 -1.04
CA LEU A 95 18.29 9.20 -0.09
C LEU A 95 17.86 8.45 1.18
N LYS A 96 18.74 7.55 1.65
CA LYS A 96 18.59 6.75 2.87
C LYS A 96 19.76 6.99 3.79
N LEU A 97 19.50 7.54 4.97
CA LEU A 97 20.44 7.64 6.07
C LEU A 97 20.08 6.59 7.13
N ASP A 98 21.03 5.76 7.48
CA ASP A 98 20.93 4.82 8.59
C ASP A 98 22.11 5.05 9.54
N ALA A 99 21.81 5.58 10.72
CA ALA A 99 22.79 5.88 11.75
C ALA A 99 22.44 5.08 13.00
N SER A 100 23.32 4.17 13.40
CA SER A 100 23.07 3.27 14.53
C SER A 100 24.16 3.40 15.59
N LYS A 101 23.72 3.39 16.85
CA LYS A 101 24.57 3.30 18.03
C LYS A 101 23.73 2.74 19.16
N GLU A 102 24.02 1.50 19.57
CA GLU A 102 23.23 0.82 20.59
C GLU A 102 23.02 1.70 21.84
N PRO A 103 21.79 1.73 22.39
CA PRO A 103 20.58 0.98 22.00
C PRO A 103 19.71 1.65 20.92
N PHE A 104 20.20 2.72 20.28
CA PHE A 104 19.41 3.56 19.37
C PHE A 104 19.77 3.37 17.89
N ARG A 105 18.80 3.62 17.02
CA ARG A 105 19.00 3.75 15.57
C ARG A 105 18.12 4.86 15.02
N LEU A 106 18.70 5.74 14.22
CA LEU A 106 18.00 6.75 13.43
C LEU A 106 17.95 6.25 11.97
N PHE A 107 16.75 6.25 11.38
CA PHE A 107 16.57 5.93 9.98
C PHE A 107 15.76 7.02 9.29
N ILE A 108 16.27 7.51 8.17
CA ILE A 108 15.61 8.51 7.33
C ILE A 108 15.65 8.04 5.89
N LYS A 109 14.50 8.05 5.22
CA LYS A 109 14.34 7.77 3.79
C LYS A 109 13.48 8.87 3.19
N THR A 110 14.08 9.65 2.31
CA THR A 110 13.45 10.82 1.68
C THR A 110 13.59 10.72 0.17
N ASP A 111 12.51 11.06 -0.52
CA ASP A 111 12.47 11.15 -1.97
C ASP A 111 12.31 12.60 -2.39
N ALA A 112 13.03 13.02 -3.41
CA ALA A 112 12.77 14.23 -4.18
C ALA A 112 12.43 13.81 -5.61
N PHE A 113 11.35 14.31 -6.18
CA PHE A 113 10.92 13.91 -7.51
C PHE A 113 10.32 15.07 -8.29
N PHE A 114 10.36 14.97 -9.62
CA PHE A 114 9.73 15.89 -10.55
C PHE A 114 8.77 15.11 -11.44
N ASP A 115 7.49 15.48 -11.40
CA ASP A 115 6.44 14.95 -12.27
C ASP A 115 6.35 15.82 -13.52
N HIS A 116 6.66 15.24 -14.68
CA HIS A 116 6.65 15.94 -15.97
C HIS A 116 5.25 16.14 -16.56
N ILE A 117 4.21 15.48 -16.02
CA ILE A 117 2.83 15.66 -16.48
C ILE A 117 2.22 16.90 -15.81
N ASP A 118 2.38 17.03 -14.49
CA ASP A 118 1.90 18.19 -13.72
C ASP A 118 2.93 19.33 -13.63
N GLU A 119 4.12 19.16 -14.23
CA GLU A 119 5.26 20.08 -14.18
C GLU A 119 5.63 20.52 -12.75
N LYS A 120 5.62 19.57 -11.81
CA LYS A 120 5.76 19.85 -10.38
C LYS A 120 6.86 19.02 -9.74
N GLY A 121 7.73 19.70 -9.00
CA GLY A 121 8.68 19.07 -8.07
C GLY A 121 8.10 18.94 -6.66
N ASP A 122 8.38 17.84 -5.98
CA ASP A 122 7.99 17.62 -4.58
C ASP A 122 9.05 16.81 -3.80
N VAL A 123 8.96 16.87 -2.48
CA VAL A 123 9.82 16.13 -1.55
C VAL A 123 8.96 15.39 -0.54
N GLU A 124 9.16 14.07 -0.44
CA GLU A 124 8.41 13.18 0.44
C GLU A 124 9.33 12.50 1.46
N LEU A 125 9.03 12.66 2.75
CA LEU A 125 9.62 11.81 3.80
C LEU A 125 8.87 10.46 3.81
N ARG A 126 9.47 9.43 3.20
CA ARG A 126 8.87 8.09 3.16
C ARG A 126 8.96 7.39 4.51
N GLU A 127 10.12 7.46 5.15
CA GLU A 127 10.35 6.95 6.51
C GLU A 127 11.28 7.89 7.26
N GLY A 128 11.03 8.09 8.55
CA GLY A 128 11.79 8.97 9.42
C GLY A 128 11.48 8.61 10.87
N TYR A 129 12.29 7.76 11.47
CA TYR A 129 12.01 7.23 12.80
C TYR A 129 13.28 7.01 13.63
N ILE A 130 13.07 6.94 14.95
CA ILE A 130 14.07 6.51 15.93
C ILE A 130 13.60 5.20 16.54
N ASP A 131 14.49 4.21 16.52
CA ASP A 131 14.35 2.95 17.25
C ASP A 131 15.11 3.01 18.57
N TYR A 132 14.53 2.42 19.61
CA TYR A 132 15.20 2.02 20.83
C TYR A 132 15.02 0.51 21.01
N THR A 133 16.13 -0.21 21.22
CA THR A 133 16.12 -1.67 21.36
C THR A 133 16.60 -2.09 22.75
N ALA A 134 15.84 -2.95 23.42
CA ALA A 134 16.21 -3.60 24.66
C ALA A 134 16.04 -5.13 24.55
N LYS A 135 16.47 -5.87 25.59
CA LYS A 135 16.51 -7.35 25.56
C LYS A 135 15.17 -8.03 25.31
N LYS A 136 14.05 -7.43 25.72
CA LYS A 136 12.71 -8.04 25.68
C LYS A 136 11.65 -7.16 25.03
N TRP A 137 12.04 -5.98 24.57
CA TRP A 137 11.13 -5.04 23.93
C TRP A 137 11.90 -4.06 23.06
N ASP A 138 11.20 -3.49 22.09
CA ASP A 138 11.67 -2.36 21.30
C ASP A 138 10.56 -1.32 21.13
N LEU A 139 10.98 -0.14 20.72
CA LEU A 139 10.13 1.00 20.47
C LEU A 139 10.61 1.71 19.22
N ARG A 140 9.68 2.00 18.32
CA ARG A 140 9.88 2.85 17.14
C ARG A 140 8.94 4.04 17.21
N ILE A 141 9.48 5.24 17.09
CA ILE A 141 8.71 6.48 17.03
C ILE A 141 9.05 7.23 15.76
N GLY A 142 8.03 7.61 14.98
CA GLY A 142 8.17 8.44 13.78
C GLY A 142 7.38 7.88 12.59
N ARG A 143 7.69 8.40 11.41
CA ARG A 143 7.07 7.99 10.15
C ARG A 143 7.67 6.67 9.68
N GLN A 144 6.85 5.66 9.47
CA GLN A 144 7.31 4.30 9.18
C GLN A 144 6.37 3.58 8.23
N VAL A 145 6.91 2.73 7.35
CA VAL A 145 6.09 1.82 6.55
C VAL A 145 5.83 0.56 7.37
N ILE A 146 4.56 0.29 7.65
CA ILE A 146 4.14 -0.90 8.41
C ILE A 146 3.57 -1.92 7.42
N THR A 147 3.97 -3.18 7.59
CA THR A 147 3.56 -4.29 6.75
C THR A 147 3.17 -5.47 7.62
N TRP A 148 1.91 -5.87 7.50
CA TRP A 148 1.41 -7.17 7.96
C TRP A 148 0.97 -7.97 6.73
N GLY A 149 0.30 -9.11 6.93
CA GLY A 149 -0.20 -9.93 5.84
C GLY A 149 0.80 -10.98 5.33
N LEU A 150 0.25 -12.00 4.69
CA LEU A 150 0.94 -13.09 4.01
C LEU A 150 0.63 -13.13 2.51
N GLY A 151 -0.31 -12.31 2.04
CA GLY A 151 -0.75 -12.30 0.66
C GLY A 151 0.26 -11.63 -0.27
N ASP A 152 0.13 -11.93 -1.56
CA ASP A 152 0.86 -11.28 -2.63
C ASP A 152 -0.12 -10.47 -3.50
N LEU A 153 -0.03 -9.15 -3.38
CA LEU A 153 -1.02 -8.25 -3.95
C LEU A 153 -2.46 -8.43 -3.44
N LEU A 154 -2.65 -9.01 -2.25
CA LEU A 154 -3.94 -9.12 -1.55
C LEU A 154 -3.78 -9.00 -0.03
N PHE A 155 -4.41 -8.02 0.59
CA PHE A 155 -4.27 -7.77 2.03
C PHE A 155 -5.54 -8.10 2.82
N ILE A 156 -5.42 -8.83 3.92
CA ILE A 156 -6.53 -8.94 4.88
C ILE A 156 -6.14 -8.31 6.20
N ASN A 157 -4.97 -8.65 6.72
CA ASN A 157 -4.52 -8.16 8.02
C ASN A 157 -3.66 -6.88 7.93
N ASP A 158 -3.11 -6.57 6.76
CA ASP A 158 -2.40 -5.31 6.51
C ASP A 158 -3.39 -4.19 6.17
N VAL A 159 -3.81 -3.49 7.21
CA VAL A 159 -4.76 -2.38 7.15
C VAL A 159 -4.10 -1.02 6.95
N PHE A 160 -2.78 -0.96 6.77
CA PHE A 160 -2.02 0.29 6.66
C PHE A 160 -2.13 0.91 5.26
N PRO A 161 -1.85 2.20 5.07
CA PRO A 161 -2.15 2.88 3.81
C PRO A 161 -1.31 2.36 2.65
N LYS A 162 -1.93 2.36 1.47
CA LYS A 162 -1.35 1.93 0.20
C LYS A 162 -1.41 3.05 -0.82
N ASP A 163 -0.45 3.09 -1.73
CA ASP A 163 -0.46 3.94 -2.91
C ASP A 163 -0.67 3.09 -4.14
N TYR A 164 -1.90 3.04 -4.58
CA TYR A 164 -2.29 2.17 -5.66
C TYR A 164 -2.21 2.84 -7.03
N GLU A 165 -2.20 4.17 -7.09
CA GLU A 165 -1.80 4.86 -8.30
C GLU A 165 -0.37 4.46 -8.66
N ALA A 166 0.54 4.37 -7.68
CA ALA A 166 1.89 3.88 -7.90
C ALA A 166 1.89 2.48 -8.55
N PHE A 167 1.02 1.56 -8.11
CA PHE A 167 0.92 0.24 -8.70
C PHE A 167 0.36 0.28 -10.13
N PHE A 168 -0.80 0.90 -10.35
CA PHE A 168 -1.47 0.88 -11.66
C PHE A 168 -0.80 1.76 -12.73
N SER A 169 0.02 2.73 -12.31
CA SER A 169 0.89 3.51 -13.20
C SER A 169 2.19 2.79 -13.55
N GLY A 170 2.54 1.70 -12.86
CA GLY A 170 3.76 0.95 -13.10
C GLY A 170 5.00 1.52 -12.41
N ARG A 171 4.88 2.20 -11.26
CA ARG A 171 6.03 2.47 -10.38
C ARG A 171 6.57 1.15 -9.79
N PRO A 172 7.84 1.11 -9.36
CA PRO A 172 8.36 -0.04 -8.65
C PRO A 172 7.54 -0.37 -7.41
N MET A 173 7.46 -1.66 -7.11
CA MET A 173 6.60 -2.20 -6.06
C MET A 173 6.84 -1.59 -4.67
N GLU A 174 8.06 -1.15 -4.36
CA GLU A 174 8.38 -0.48 -3.07
C GLU A 174 7.58 0.82 -2.81
N TYR A 175 6.93 1.38 -3.84
CA TYR A 175 6.13 2.59 -3.74
C TYR A 175 4.71 2.36 -3.24
N LEU A 176 4.21 1.14 -3.32
CA LEU A 176 2.81 0.82 -3.05
C LEU A 176 2.43 0.83 -1.56
N LYS A 177 3.39 0.74 -0.63
CA LYS A 177 3.10 0.94 0.80
C LYS A 177 3.50 2.36 1.22
N LYS A 178 2.59 3.06 1.90
CA LYS A 178 2.80 4.43 2.39
C LYS A 178 3.27 4.43 3.85
N GLY A 179 4.06 5.43 4.22
CA GLY A 179 4.46 5.66 5.61
C GLY A 179 3.32 6.23 6.45
N VAL A 180 3.29 5.89 7.73
CA VAL A 180 2.40 6.50 8.74
C VAL A 180 3.19 7.04 9.90
N ASP A 181 2.77 8.18 10.44
CA ASP A 181 3.30 8.75 11.67
C ASP A 181 2.72 8.02 12.87
N GLY A 182 3.57 7.32 13.64
CA GLY A 182 3.08 6.52 14.74
C GLY A 182 4.15 6.03 15.70
N VAL A 183 3.67 5.35 16.73
CA VAL A 183 4.46 4.65 17.72
C VAL A 183 4.22 3.16 17.55
N LYS A 184 5.29 2.38 17.47
CA LYS A 184 5.26 0.92 17.47
C LYS A 184 6.06 0.39 18.65
N VAL A 185 5.50 -0.57 19.38
CA VAL A 185 6.12 -1.23 20.53
C VAL A 185 6.12 -2.74 20.30
N GLY A 186 7.30 -3.34 20.25
CA GLY A 186 7.49 -4.79 20.24
C GLY A 186 7.70 -5.32 21.66
N LEU A 187 7.05 -6.42 22.04
CA LEU A 187 7.28 -7.15 23.30
C LEU A 187 7.52 -8.63 23.03
N TYR A 188 8.55 -9.21 23.65
CA TYR A 188 9.03 -10.56 23.33
C TYR A 188 9.10 -11.51 24.55
N PRO A 189 8.00 -11.77 25.27
CA PRO A 189 7.99 -12.82 26.27
C PRO A 189 8.05 -14.22 25.61
N VAL A 190 8.43 -15.23 26.39
CA VAL A 190 8.67 -16.61 25.89
C VAL A 190 7.42 -17.25 25.28
N PHE A 191 6.22 -16.81 25.70
CA PHE A 191 4.98 -17.46 25.33
C PHE A 191 4.34 -16.93 24.03
N ALA A 192 4.71 -15.75 23.56
CA ALA A 192 4.28 -15.15 22.29
C ALA A 192 4.99 -13.80 22.13
N SER A 193 5.11 -13.32 20.89
CA SER A 193 5.55 -11.95 20.62
C SER A 193 4.35 -11.05 20.35
N PHE A 194 4.49 -9.77 20.69
CA PHE A 194 3.45 -8.77 20.56
C PHE A 194 4.00 -7.56 19.81
N GLU A 195 3.19 -7.00 18.91
CA GLU A 195 3.47 -5.73 18.26
C GLU A 195 2.24 -4.84 18.41
N PHE A 196 2.40 -3.73 19.14
CA PHE A 196 1.37 -2.72 19.33
C PHE A 196 1.72 -1.47 18.53
N ILE A 197 0.74 -0.91 17.83
CA ILE A 197 0.91 0.27 16.99
C ILE A 197 -0.18 1.28 17.34
N ALA A 198 0.22 2.55 17.49
CA ALA A 198 -0.68 3.68 17.62
C ALA A 198 -0.37 4.72 16.54
N VAL A 199 -1.38 5.06 15.74
CA VAL A 199 -1.31 6.04 14.65
C VAL A 199 -2.26 7.20 14.96
N PRO A 200 -1.77 8.33 15.50
CA PRO A 200 -2.63 9.46 15.87
C PRO A 200 -3.10 10.32 14.69
N PHE A 201 -2.43 10.21 13.53
CA PHE A 201 -2.75 10.96 12.31
C PHE A 201 -3.20 10.00 11.22
N PHE A 202 -4.46 10.10 10.82
CA PHE A 202 -5.00 9.28 9.74
C PHE A 202 -4.31 9.59 8.41
N GLU A 203 -4.04 8.54 7.64
CA GLU A 203 -3.43 8.62 6.31
C GLU A 203 -4.25 7.74 5.36
N PRO A 204 -4.89 8.30 4.32
CA PRO A 204 -5.70 7.51 3.40
C PRO A 204 -4.86 6.71 2.41
N ASN A 205 -5.50 5.72 1.77
CA ASN A 205 -4.93 5.13 0.57
C ASN A 205 -4.88 6.19 -0.54
N ASN A 206 -3.82 6.18 -1.34
CA ASN A 206 -3.77 6.95 -2.57
C ASN A 206 -4.29 6.10 -3.72
N TYR A 207 -5.14 6.69 -4.54
CA TYR A 207 -5.86 6.04 -5.62
C TYR A 207 -5.56 6.74 -6.94
N PRO A 208 -5.73 6.05 -8.09
CA PRO A 208 -5.48 6.68 -9.39
C PRO A 208 -6.22 8.01 -9.57
N ASP A 209 -5.50 9.06 -9.96
CA ASP A 209 -6.08 10.34 -10.33
C ASP A 209 -6.97 10.21 -11.58
N ALA A 210 -8.24 10.62 -11.45
CA ALA A 210 -9.23 10.60 -12.53
C ALA A 210 -8.89 11.52 -13.73
N ARG A 211 -7.91 12.44 -13.59
CA ARG A 211 -7.34 13.19 -14.73
C ARG A 211 -6.48 12.29 -15.63
N ARG A 212 -5.76 11.35 -15.02
CA ARG A 212 -4.81 10.46 -15.71
C ARG A 212 -5.40 9.09 -16.01
N PHE A 213 -6.39 8.65 -15.23
CA PHE A 213 -7.03 7.34 -15.38
C PHE A 213 -8.51 7.48 -15.72
N HIS A 214 -8.98 6.73 -16.72
CA HIS A 214 -10.41 6.54 -16.95
C HIS A 214 -10.97 5.73 -15.77
N MET A 215 -11.85 6.33 -14.97
CA MET A 215 -12.43 5.67 -13.80
C MET A 215 -13.94 5.73 -13.85
N PHE A 216 -14.58 4.76 -13.21
CA PHE A 216 -16.02 4.79 -13.07
C PHE A 216 -16.43 5.83 -12.04
N ASP A 217 -17.33 6.72 -12.44
CA ASP A 217 -17.97 7.67 -11.55
C ASP A 217 -19.49 7.40 -11.54
N PRO A 218 -20.08 7.03 -10.39
CA PRO A 218 -21.52 6.82 -10.31
C PRO A 218 -22.31 8.13 -10.37
N MET A 219 -21.67 9.29 -10.13
CA MET A 219 -22.33 10.61 -10.08
C MET A 219 -21.52 11.70 -10.80
N PRO A 220 -21.19 11.55 -12.09
CA PRO A 220 -20.27 12.45 -12.81
C PRO A 220 -20.77 13.89 -12.93
N ASN A 221 -22.08 14.11 -12.82
CA ASN A 221 -22.69 15.44 -12.90
C ASN A 221 -22.54 16.27 -11.61
N VAL A 222 -22.12 15.65 -10.50
CA VAL A 222 -21.93 16.33 -9.22
C VAL A 222 -20.47 16.73 -9.06
N THR A 223 -20.16 17.97 -9.42
CA THR A 223 -18.79 18.50 -9.43
C THR A 223 -18.34 19.05 -8.08
N ASN A 224 -19.28 19.48 -7.22
CA ASN A 224 -18.97 19.93 -5.86
C ASN A 224 -18.70 18.73 -4.96
N ARG A 225 -17.43 18.42 -4.76
CA ARG A 225 -16.97 17.30 -3.93
C ARG A 225 -16.07 17.84 -2.84
N GLU A 226 -16.19 17.29 -1.64
CA GLU A 226 -15.30 17.62 -0.53
C GLU A 226 -14.82 16.33 0.13
N GLU A 227 -13.55 16.30 0.54
CA GLU A 227 -12.99 15.19 1.29
C GLU A 227 -12.86 15.57 2.76
N LYS A 228 -13.25 14.65 3.64
CA LYS A 228 -13.27 14.83 5.09
C LYS A 228 -12.54 13.69 5.78
N ASP A 229 -11.29 13.98 6.13
CA ASP A 229 -10.49 13.08 6.95
C ASP A 229 -11.02 12.98 8.39
N PRO A 230 -10.85 11.83 9.05
CA PRO A 230 -11.02 11.72 10.49
C PRO A 230 -10.16 12.78 11.21
N ALA A 231 -10.78 13.56 12.10
CA ALA A 231 -10.08 14.59 12.85
C ALA A 231 -8.93 14.02 13.70
N SER A 232 -7.75 14.65 13.69
CA SER A 232 -6.59 14.22 14.47
C SER A 232 -6.77 14.54 15.96
N ASN A 233 -7.30 13.57 16.72
CA ASN A 233 -7.49 13.67 18.17
C ASN A 233 -7.38 12.28 18.81
N PHE A 234 -7.23 12.22 20.14
CA PHE A 234 -7.07 10.97 20.89
C PHE A 234 -8.18 9.94 20.67
N LYS A 235 -9.42 10.35 20.36
CA LYS A 235 -10.53 9.41 20.12
C LYS A 235 -10.40 8.70 18.76
N ASN A 236 -9.77 9.38 17.81
CA ASN A 236 -9.55 8.92 16.43
C ASN A 236 -8.15 8.35 16.19
N THR A 237 -7.31 8.22 17.22
CA THR A 237 -6.07 7.45 17.13
C THR A 237 -6.39 6.02 16.72
N GLU A 238 -5.76 5.56 15.64
CA GLU A 238 -5.86 4.19 15.17
C GLU A 238 -4.96 3.30 16.03
N LEU A 239 -5.47 2.16 16.45
CA LEU A 239 -4.74 1.20 17.29
C LEU A 239 -4.70 -0.14 16.58
N ALA A 240 -3.52 -0.76 16.57
CA ALA A 240 -3.34 -2.10 16.02
C ALA A 240 -2.52 -2.96 16.99
N LEU A 241 -2.88 -4.25 17.07
CA LEU A 241 -2.18 -5.25 17.86
C LEU A 241 -1.99 -6.51 17.00
N ARG A 242 -0.76 -7.01 16.96
CA ARG A 242 -0.44 -8.33 16.44
C ARG A 242 0.14 -9.19 17.55
N ILE A 243 -0.38 -10.41 17.71
CA ILE A 243 0.15 -11.44 18.60
C ILE A 243 0.62 -12.57 17.72
N TYR A 244 1.87 -13.01 17.85
CA TYR A 244 2.42 -14.02 16.94
C TYR A 244 3.37 -14.99 17.63
N ARG A 245 3.37 -16.23 17.12
CA ARG A 245 4.23 -17.31 17.61
C ARG A 245 4.36 -18.43 16.58
N GLY A 246 5.55 -19.02 16.51
CA GLY A 246 5.77 -20.30 15.84
C GLY A 246 5.14 -21.46 16.62
N ILE A 247 4.25 -22.22 16.00
CA ILE A 247 3.55 -23.38 16.54
C ILE A 247 3.74 -24.55 15.57
N ALA A 248 4.41 -25.62 16.01
CA ALA A 248 4.61 -26.85 15.23
C ALA A 248 5.16 -26.64 13.79
N GLY A 249 6.08 -25.68 13.61
CA GLY A 249 6.69 -25.37 12.31
C GLY A 249 5.88 -24.39 11.44
N PHE A 250 4.78 -23.86 11.95
CA PHE A 250 4.00 -22.80 11.32
C PHE A 250 4.08 -21.51 12.13
N ASP A 251 4.17 -20.36 11.45
CA ASP A 251 4.05 -19.05 12.06
C ASP A 251 2.58 -18.66 12.10
N ALA A 252 2.02 -18.60 13.31
CA ALA A 252 0.64 -18.19 13.55
C ALA A 252 0.59 -16.75 14.08
N SER A 253 -0.36 -15.96 13.60
CA SER A 253 -0.61 -14.60 14.08
C SER A 253 -2.10 -14.33 14.30
N LEU A 254 -2.41 -13.53 15.32
CA LEU A 254 -3.71 -12.90 15.55
C LEU A 254 -3.56 -11.39 15.42
N TYR A 255 -4.56 -10.74 14.85
CA TYR A 255 -4.56 -9.32 14.55
C TYR A 255 -5.82 -8.66 15.10
N PHE A 256 -5.64 -7.47 15.66
CA PHE A 256 -6.72 -6.60 16.08
C PHE A 256 -6.40 -5.20 15.59
N TYR A 257 -7.38 -4.55 14.99
CA TYR A 257 -7.26 -3.16 14.58
C TYR A 257 -8.56 -2.41 14.87
N ARG A 258 -8.41 -1.16 15.29
CA ARG A 258 -9.49 -0.18 15.44
C ARG A 258 -9.03 1.12 14.80
N GLY A 259 -9.77 1.59 13.81
CA GLY A 259 -9.49 2.84 13.11
C GLY A 259 -10.57 3.12 12.10
N PHE A 260 -10.19 3.22 10.83
CA PHE A 260 -11.06 3.63 9.73
C PHE A 260 -10.77 2.80 8.48
N PHE A 261 -11.76 2.67 7.60
CA PHE A 261 -11.47 2.28 6.23
C PHE A 261 -10.53 3.32 5.61
N ARG A 262 -9.57 2.88 4.80
CA ARG A 262 -8.66 3.79 4.08
C ARG A 262 -9.09 4.11 2.65
N GLN A 263 -10.23 3.56 2.25
CA GLN A 263 -10.95 3.95 1.05
C GLN A 263 -11.97 5.04 1.40
N PRO A 264 -12.05 6.12 0.62
CA PRO A 264 -13.12 7.10 0.80
C PRO A 264 -14.47 6.50 0.36
N TRP A 265 -15.51 6.83 1.11
CA TRP A 265 -16.90 6.51 0.80
C TRP A 265 -17.68 7.80 0.54
N MET A 266 -18.67 7.71 -0.35
CA MET A 266 -19.50 8.85 -0.77
C MET A 266 -20.73 9.00 0.11
N MET A 267 -20.94 10.20 0.61
CA MET A 267 -22.20 10.64 1.18
C MET A 267 -22.74 11.83 0.39
N PRO A 268 -23.81 11.65 -0.41
CA PRO A 268 -24.49 12.77 -1.05
C PRO A 268 -25.23 13.62 -0.01
N ASP A 269 -25.30 14.93 -0.26
CA ASP A 269 -26.11 15.86 0.54
C ASP A 269 -27.61 15.59 0.43
N ASN A 270 -28.05 15.12 -0.74
CA ASN A 270 -29.41 14.69 -1.00
C ASN A 270 -29.39 13.39 -1.84
N PRO A 271 -30.11 12.33 -1.43
CA PRO A 271 -30.09 11.03 -2.12
C PRO A 271 -30.76 11.04 -3.51
N MET A 272 -31.64 12.00 -3.79
CA MET A 272 -32.42 12.06 -5.05
C MET A 272 -31.85 13.06 -6.04
N MET A 273 -31.36 14.20 -5.55
CA MET A 273 -30.81 15.29 -6.34
C MET A 273 -29.52 15.80 -5.68
N PRO A 274 -28.44 15.01 -5.71
CA PRO A 274 -27.19 15.38 -5.06
C PRO A 274 -26.61 16.63 -5.72
N THR A 275 -26.34 17.66 -4.93
CA THR A 275 -25.62 18.86 -5.39
C THR A 275 -24.21 18.90 -4.84
N LYS A 276 -23.92 18.08 -3.82
CA LYS A 276 -22.63 17.99 -3.16
C LYS A 276 -22.35 16.55 -2.72
N LEU A 277 -21.10 16.12 -2.87
CA LEU A 277 -20.62 14.84 -2.37
C LEU A 277 -19.58 15.05 -1.27
N SER A 278 -19.81 14.47 -0.10
CA SER A 278 -18.79 14.33 0.93
C SER A 278 -18.13 12.97 0.80
N LEU A 279 -16.83 12.95 0.52
CA LEU A 279 -15.98 11.77 0.66
C LEU A 279 -15.49 11.71 2.11
N PHE A 280 -15.69 10.56 2.75
CA PHE A 280 -15.32 10.37 4.15
C PHE A 280 -14.83 8.94 4.40
N TYR A 281 -14.23 8.71 5.57
CA TYR A 281 -13.63 7.43 5.94
C TYR A 281 -14.38 6.81 7.11
N PRO A 282 -15.24 5.79 6.88
CA PRO A 282 -16.02 5.17 7.94
C PRO A 282 -15.15 4.45 8.98
N LYS A 283 -15.64 4.32 10.21
CA LYS A 283 -14.98 3.64 11.31
C LYS A 283 -14.97 2.13 11.11
N LEU A 284 -13.81 1.53 11.35
CA LEU A 284 -13.56 0.11 11.14
C LEU A 284 -12.96 -0.53 12.39
N SER A 285 -13.34 -1.77 12.67
CA SER A 285 -12.53 -2.69 13.48
C SER A 285 -12.26 -3.96 12.68
N VAL A 286 -11.03 -4.47 12.74
CA VAL A 286 -10.64 -5.73 12.08
C VAL A 286 -10.16 -6.72 13.13
N TYR A 287 -10.67 -7.94 13.04
CA TYR A 287 -10.25 -9.08 13.86
C TYR A 287 -9.78 -10.16 12.91
N GLY A 288 -8.51 -10.52 12.97
CA GLY A 288 -7.92 -11.37 11.94
C GLY A 288 -6.96 -12.40 12.48
N ALA A 289 -6.63 -13.35 11.61
CA ALA A 289 -5.68 -14.40 11.88
C ALA A 289 -4.91 -14.77 10.62
N SER A 290 -3.70 -15.28 10.79
CA SER A 290 -2.93 -15.86 9.71
C SER A 290 -2.09 -17.05 10.18
N LEU A 291 -1.77 -17.92 9.23
CA LEU A 291 -0.92 -19.08 9.42
C LEU A 291 -0.06 -19.27 8.17
N GLN A 292 1.27 -19.32 8.34
CA GLN A 292 2.21 -19.62 7.26
C GLN A 292 3.13 -20.77 7.66
N GLY A 293 3.47 -21.65 6.72
CA GLY A 293 4.47 -22.66 6.99
C GLY A 293 4.81 -23.50 5.77
N ARG A 294 5.82 -24.35 5.93
CA ARG A 294 6.18 -25.32 4.90
C ARG A 294 5.11 -26.38 4.81
N ALA A 295 4.63 -26.64 3.60
CA ALA A 295 3.69 -27.72 3.31
C ALA A 295 4.07 -28.37 1.98
N LEU A 296 4.25 -29.69 1.99
CA LEU A 296 4.85 -30.44 0.88
C LEU A 296 6.21 -29.80 0.51
N GLU A 297 6.43 -29.52 -0.78
CA GLU A 297 7.66 -28.89 -1.30
C GLU A 297 7.51 -27.36 -1.49
N GLY A 298 6.55 -26.73 -0.80
CA GLY A 298 6.27 -25.30 -0.93
C GLY A 298 5.91 -24.62 0.39
N VAL A 299 5.37 -23.42 0.27
CA VAL A 299 4.92 -22.58 1.39
C VAL A 299 3.42 -22.37 1.26
N LEU A 300 2.68 -22.79 2.28
CA LEU A 300 1.25 -22.53 2.42
C LEU A 300 1.05 -21.28 3.29
N SER A 301 0.15 -20.41 2.86
CA SER A 301 -0.28 -19.22 3.60
C SER A 301 -1.80 -19.20 3.68
N VAL A 302 -2.35 -18.95 4.86
CA VAL A 302 -3.79 -18.78 5.09
C VAL A 302 -4.00 -17.51 5.89
N GLU A 303 -4.96 -16.68 5.47
CA GLU A 303 -5.42 -15.52 6.23
C GLU A 303 -6.94 -15.45 6.31
N THR A 304 -7.44 -14.87 7.39
CA THR A 304 -8.84 -14.47 7.50
C THR A 304 -8.97 -13.20 8.33
N GLY A 305 -10.02 -12.43 8.07
CA GLY A 305 -10.31 -11.20 8.79
C GLY A 305 -11.78 -10.88 8.77
N TYR A 306 -12.34 -10.57 9.94
CA TYR A 306 -13.68 -9.99 10.06
C TYR A 306 -13.56 -8.47 10.15
N TYR A 307 -14.12 -7.80 9.16
CA TYR A 307 -14.18 -6.34 9.04
C TYR A 307 -15.53 -5.89 9.57
N ASP A 308 -15.51 -5.39 10.79
CA ASP A 308 -16.65 -4.86 11.53
C ASP A 308 -16.84 -3.39 11.18
N SER A 309 -17.77 -3.11 10.25
CA SER A 309 -18.13 -1.75 9.87
C SER A 309 -18.91 -1.09 10.99
N LYS A 310 -18.26 -0.22 11.76
CA LYS A 310 -18.82 0.28 13.04
C LYS A 310 -20.00 1.22 12.86
N GLN A 311 -20.20 1.73 11.63
CA GLN A 311 -21.25 2.69 11.31
C GLN A 311 -22.40 2.07 10.51
N ASP A 312 -22.24 0.86 9.95
CA ASP A 312 -23.31 0.14 9.26
C ASP A 312 -23.23 -1.38 9.50
N ARG A 313 -23.39 -1.79 10.76
CA ARG A 313 -23.42 -3.22 11.11
C ARG A 313 -24.67 -3.94 10.64
N SER A 314 -25.74 -3.20 10.33
CA SER A 314 -27.03 -3.75 9.89
C SER A 314 -27.17 -3.79 8.37
N GLY A 315 -26.21 -3.26 7.61
CA GLY A 315 -26.27 -3.22 6.15
C GLY A 315 -27.37 -2.29 5.60
N THR A 316 -27.75 -1.27 6.34
CA THR A 316 -28.92 -0.41 6.04
C THR A 316 -28.53 0.97 5.52
N ASP A 317 -27.25 1.35 5.61
CA ASP A 317 -26.74 2.64 5.15
C ASP A 317 -25.88 2.43 3.89
N TYR A 318 -26.43 2.76 2.72
CA TYR A 318 -25.75 2.60 1.44
C TYR A 318 -24.51 3.51 1.26
N THR A 319 -24.28 4.47 2.16
CA THR A 319 -23.12 5.38 2.11
C THR A 319 -21.93 4.84 2.89
N VAL A 320 -22.09 3.71 3.58
CA VAL A 320 -21.09 3.09 4.44
C VAL A 320 -20.89 1.62 3.98
N PRO A 321 -19.66 1.08 3.97
CA PRO A 321 -19.44 -0.31 3.67
C PRO A 321 -20.15 -1.19 4.68
N ASN A 322 -20.74 -2.29 4.23
CA ASN A 322 -21.30 -3.28 5.12
C ASN A 322 -20.18 -4.10 5.80
N SER A 323 -20.51 -4.80 6.88
CA SER A 323 -19.56 -5.71 7.52
C SER A 323 -19.27 -6.92 6.62
N GLN A 324 -18.04 -7.43 6.67
CA GLN A 324 -17.59 -8.49 5.78
C GLN A 324 -16.58 -9.44 6.42
N THR A 325 -16.55 -10.68 5.95
CA THR A 325 -15.52 -11.65 6.28
C THR A 325 -14.66 -11.91 5.05
N ARG A 326 -13.35 -11.79 5.22
CA ARG A 326 -12.36 -12.04 4.17
C ARG A 326 -11.59 -13.32 4.46
N PHE A 327 -11.24 -14.04 3.40
CA PHE A 327 -10.41 -15.24 3.47
C PHE A 327 -9.42 -15.24 2.32
N LEU A 328 -8.21 -15.73 2.60
CA LEU A 328 -7.15 -15.90 1.62
C LEU A 328 -6.45 -17.24 1.87
N ILE A 329 -6.24 -18.01 0.81
CA ILE A 329 -5.32 -19.14 0.80
C ILE A 329 -4.31 -18.93 -0.33
N GLY A 330 -3.03 -19.16 -0.04
CA GLY A 330 -1.93 -19.01 -0.98
C GLY A 330 -0.97 -20.17 -0.91
N TYR A 331 -0.42 -20.56 -2.06
CA TYR A 331 0.62 -21.58 -2.16
C TYR A 331 1.72 -21.10 -3.10
N GLN A 332 2.97 -21.15 -2.64
CA GLN A 332 4.14 -20.82 -3.45
C GLN A 332 5.11 -21.99 -3.48
N ARG A 333 5.62 -22.34 -4.66
CA ARG A 333 6.62 -23.39 -4.83
C ARG A 333 7.58 -23.05 -5.97
N GLN A 334 8.85 -23.42 -5.78
CA GLN A 334 9.82 -23.49 -6.84
C GLN A 334 9.66 -24.83 -7.57
N LEU A 335 9.33 -24.81 -8.87
CA LEU A 335 9.08 -26.04 -9.65
C LEU A 335 10.35 -26.57 -10.33
N TRP A 336 11.24 -25.68 -10.77
CA TRP A 336 12.56 -26.00 -11.28
C TRP A 336 13.54 -24.87 -10.93
N GLU A 337 14.80 -24.98 -11.36
CA GLU A 337 15.83 -23.99 -11.06
C GLU A 337 15.36 -22.57 -11.42
N ASP A 338 15.39 -21.70 -10.41
CA ASP A 338 15.04 -20.29 -10.52
C ASP A 338 13.62 -19.97 -11.02
N PHE A 339 12.71 -20.96 -11.06
CA PHE A 339 11.31 -20.76 -11.43
C PHE A 339 10.36 -20.96 -10.27
N THR A 340 9.66 -19.90 -9.90
CA THR A 340 8.66 -19.91 -8.83
C THR A 340 7.27 -19.68 -9.38
N VAL A 341 6.33 -20.49 -8.89
CA VAL A 341 4.89 -20.29 -9.08
C VAL A 341 4.27 -19.94 -7.73
N GLY A 342 3.53 -18.83 -7.71
CA GLY A 342 2.64 -18.46 -6.62
C GLY A 342 1.19 -18.48 -7.11
N LEU A 343 0.30 -19.08 -6.33
CA LEU A 343 -1.14 -19.08 -6.57
C LEU A 343 -1.84 -18.61 -5.30
N GLN A 344 -2.88 -17.80 -5.46
CA GLN A 344 -3.75 -17.45 -4.33
C GLN A 344 -5.22 -17.44 -4.73
N TYR A 345 -6.07 -17.66 -3.74
CA TYR A 345 -7.50 -17.54 -3.85
C TYR A 345 -8.05 -16.73 -2.67
N TYR A 346 -8.77 -15.68 -2.99
CA TYR A 346 -9.36 -14.71 -2.08
C TYR A 346 -10.87 -14.72 -2.19
N MET A 347 -11.53 -14.59 -1.04
CA MET A 347 -12.97 -14.46 -0.94
C MET A 347 -13.32 -13.32 0.01
N GLU A 348 -14.31 -12.52 -0.35
CA GLU A 348 -14.95 -11.54 0.50
C GLU A 348 -16.45 -11.83 0.57
N TYR A 349 -16.94 -12.10 1.78
CA TYR A 349 -18.34 -12.38 2.05
C TYR A 349 -18.98 -11.18 2.78
N MET A 350 -19.98 -10.57 2.15
CA MET A 350 -20.75 -9.48 2.73
C MET A 350 -21.85 -10.01 3.65
N HIS A 351 -21.85 -9.55 4.90
CA HIS A 351 -22.93 -9.82 5.87
C HIS A 351 -24.16 -8.98 5.54
N ASP A 352 -25.34 -9.36 6.04
CA ASP A 352 -26.58 -8.57 5.87
C ASP A 352 -26.90 -8.11 4.43
N TYR A 353 -26.48 -8.90 3.43
CA TYR A 353 -26.60 -8.56 2.00
C TYR A 353 -28.03 -8.24 1.55
N SER A 354 -29.03 -8.85 2.18
CA SER A 354 -30.44 -8.57 1.89
C SER A 354 -30.84 -7.15 2.27
N GLU A 355 -30.33 -6.62 3.39
CA GLU A 355 -30.56 -5.23 3.80
C GLU A 355 -29.81 -4.28 2.88
N TYR A 356 -28.54 -4.58 2.59
CA TYR A 356 -27.72 -3.80 1.65
C TYR A 356 -28.44 -3.63 0.32
N LYS A 357 -28.95 -4.74 -0.25
CA LYS A 357 -29.66 -4.72 -1.53
C LYS A 357 -30.95 -3.89 -1.49
N ARG A 358 -31.62 -3.80 -0.32
CA ARG A 358 -32.82 -2.97 -0.11
C ARG A 358 -32.47 -1.49 0.06
N ALA A 359 -31.38 -1.20 0.78
CA ALA A 359 -30.91 0.16 1.01
C ALA A 359 -30.27 0.78 -0.24
N GLN A 360 -29.71 -0.03 -1.13
CA GLN A 360 -29.02 0.45 -2.33
C GLN A 360 -29.97 1.21 -3.28
N PRO A 361 -29.67 2.49 -3.60
CA PRO A 361 -30.47 3.27 -4.53
C PRO A 361 -30.53 2.64 -5.93
N ALA A 362 -31.65 2.83 -6.62
CA ALA A 362 -31.81 2.36 -7.98
C ALA A 362 -30.82 3.06 -8.93
N GLY A 363 -30.23 2.30 -9.86
CA GLY A 363 -29.27 2.82 -10.84
C GLY A 363 -27.81 2.83 -10.36
N PHE A 364 -27.56 2.61 -9.07
CA PHE A 364 -26.21 2.40 -8.55
C PHE A 364 -25.76 0.96 -8.78
N PRO A 365 -24.47 0.75 -9.07
CA PRO A 365 -23.89 -0.59 -9.05
C PRO A 365 -24.16 -1.29 -7.71
N LYS A 366 -24.22 -2.62 -7.78
CA LYS A 366 -24.44 -3.47 -6.60
C LYS A 366 -23.25 -4.39 -6.44
N ASP A 367 -22.71 -4.40 -5.25
CA ASP A 367 -21.64 -5.29 -4.85
C ASP A 367 -22.15 -6.73 -4.82
N ARG A 368 -21.21 -7.65 -4.99
CA ARG A 368 -21.50 -9.08 -4.90
C ARG A 368 -21.59 -9.48 -3.43
N LYS A 369 -22.50 -10.41 -3.13
CA LYS A 369 -22.55 -11.02 -1.79
C LYS A 369 -21.26 -11.78 -1.46
N LEU A 370 -20.71 -12.44 -2.49
CA LEU A 370 -19.45 -13.17 -2.43
C LEU A 370 -18.60 -12.69 -3.60
N GLU A 371 -17.63 -11.84 -3.31
CA GLU A 371 -16.60 -11.42 -4.25
C GLU A 371 -15.42 -12.38 -4.16
N GLN A 372 -14.85 -12.74 -5.30
CA GLN A 372 -13.82 -13.77 -5.40
C GLN A 372 -12.70 -13.28 -6.31
N LEU A 373 -11.47 -13.56 -5.92
CA LEU A 373 -10.30 -13.20 -6.72
C LEU A 373 -9.27 -14.33 -6.68
N ALA A 374 -8.74 -14.69 -7.84
CA ALA A 374 -7.60 -15.60 -7.95
C ALA A 374 -6.39 -14.82 -8.45
N THR A 375 -5.21 -15.18 -7.94
CA THR A 375 -3.95 -14.61 -8.42
C THR A 375 -3.00 -15.70 -8.87
N VAL A 376 -2.19 -15.36 -9.87
CA VAL A 376 -1.02 -16.15 -10.26
C VAL A 376 0.19 -15.23 -10.39
N ARG A 377 1.30 -15.65 -9.79
CA ARG A 377 2.63 -15.07 -10.06
C ARG A 377 3.54 -16.15 -10.61
N LEU A 378 4.10 -15.88 -11.78
CA LEU A 378 5.19 -16.66 -12.37
C LEU A 378 6.44 -15.79 -12.32
N THR A 379 7.57 -16.38 -11.91
CA THR A 379 8.87 -15.68 -11.91
C THR A 379 9.96 -16.65 -12.31
N GLN A 380 10.72 -16.29 -13.36
CA GLN A 380 11.92 -17.00 -13.80
C GLN A 380 13.11 -16.06 -13.68
N PHE A 381 14.19 -16.52 -13.05
CA PHE A 381 15.50 -15.88 -13.20
C PHE A 381 16.34 -16.62 -14.24
N LEU A 382 17.07 -15.85 -15.04
CA LEU A 382 17.94 -16.31 -16.13
C LEU A 382 19.26 -15.53 -16.10
N MET A 383 20.26 -15.98 -16.87
CA MET A 383 21.54 -15.29 -17.02
C MET A 383 22.22 -15.01 -15.68
N HIS A 384 22.32 -16.03 -14.83
CA HIS A 384 22.87 -15.91 -13.47
C HIS A 384 22.14 -14.84 -12.66
N GLN A 385 20.81 -14.83 -12.78
CA GLN A 385 19.88 -13.92 -12.09
C GLN A 385 19.96 -12.44 -12.52
N ASN A 386 20.69 -12.12 -13.58
CA ASN A 386 20.69 -10.77 -14.17
C ASN A 386 19.40 -10.45 -14.94
N LEU A 387 18.70 -11.46 -15.46
CA LEU A 387 17.43 -11.31 -16.15
C LEU A 387 16.30 -11.93 -15.32
N ARG A 388 15.27 -11.14 -15.02
CA ARG A 388 14.03 -11.60 -14.40
C ARG A 388 12.88 -11.45 -15.37
N LEU A 389 12.18 -12.55 -15.62
CA LEU A 389 10.88 -12.56 -16.30
C LEU A 389 9.80 -12.78 -15.24
N SER A 390 8.80 -11.91 -15.19
CA SER A 390 7.66 -12.05 -14.28
C SER A 390 6.35 -11.88 -15.03
N LEU A 391 5.35 -12.65 -14.62
CA LEU A 391 3.96 -12.43 -14.97
C LEU A 391 3.15 -12.47 -13.68
N PHE A 392 2.42 -11.41 -13.39
CA PHE A 392 1.40 -11.38 -12.35
C PHE A 392 0.02 -11.21 -12.96
N SER A 393 -0.99 -11.87 -12.41
CA SER A 393 -2.38 -11.67 -12.83
C SER A 393 -3.33 -11.70 -11.66
N PHE A 394 -4.30 -10.78 -11.72
CA PHE A 394 -5.55 -10.86 -11.01
C PHE A 394 -6.64 -11.36 -11.95
N TRP A 395 -7.49 -12.27 -11.48
CA TRP A 395 -8.72 -12.64 -12.16
C TRP A 395 -9.85 -12.75 -11.14
N SER A 396 -10.96 -12.04 -11.38
CA SER A 396 -12.17 -12.11 -10.56
C SER A 396 -13.17 -13.08 -11.18
N PRO A 397 -13.39 -14.28 -10.61
CA PRO A 397 -14.44 -15.16 -11.10
C PRO A 397 -15.85 -14.60 -10.84
N SER A 398 -16.02 -13.75 -9.83
CA SER A 398 -17.33 -13.17 -9.48
C SER A 398 -17.80 -12.10 -10.47
N ASP A 399 -16.86 -11.29 -10.97
CA ASP A 399 -17.17 -10.18 -11.87
C ASP A 399 -16.69 -10.40 -13.30
N GLY A 400 -15.81 -11.38 -13.52
CA GLY A 400 -15.30 -11.74 -14.85
C GLY A 400 -14.29 -10.75 -15.40
N ASP A 401 -13.75 -9.86 -14.57
CA ASP A 401 -12.67 -8.94 -14.93
C ASP A 401 -11.29 -9.46 -14.50
N TYR A 402 -10.25 -8.85 -15.05
CA TYR A 402 -8.88 -9.26 -14.83
C TYR A 402 -7.90 -8.11 -15.01
N MET A 403 -6.70 -8.33 -14.47
CA MET A 403 -5.50 -7.56 -14.77
C MET A 403 -4.34 -8.51 -15.04
N LEU A 404 -3.52 -8.18 -16.04
CA LEU A 404 -2.24 -8.84 -16.34
C LEU A 404 -1.10 -7.83 -16.19
N ASN A 405 -0.01 -8.27 -15.58
CA ASN A 405 1.22 -7.51 -15.43
C ASN A 405 2.43 -8.38 -15.83
N PRO A 406 2.77 -8.45 -17.12
CA PRO A 406 4.06 -9.00 -17.56
C PRO A 406 5.18 -7.98 -17.33
N GLU A 407 6.34 -8.45 -16.91
CA GLU A 407 7.51 -7.61 -16.67
C GLU A 407 8.82 -8.34 -17.03
N ILE A 408 9.73 -7.61 -17.66
CA ILE A 408 11.11 -7.99 -17.90
C ILE A 408 12.01 -7.00 -17.18
N LYS A 409 12.82 -7.47 -16.23
CA LYS A 409 13.85 -6.67 -15.56
C LYS A 409 15.23 -7.22 -15.89
N TYR A 410 16.17 -6.33 -16.20
CA TYR A 410 17.57 -6.67 -16.46
C TYR A 410 18.52 -5.82 -15.60
N ASN A 411 19.45 -6.47 -14.91
CA ASN A 411 20.55 -5.83 -14.19
C ASN A 411 21.73 -5.68 -15.15
N PHE A 412 22.03 -4.45 -15.57
CA PHE A 412 23.16 -4.13 -16.46
C PHE A 412 24.50 -4.16 -15.70
N SER A 413 24.45 -3.84 -14.41
CA SER A 413 25.55 -3.95 -13.44
C SER A 413 24.97 -4.08 -12.02
N ASP A 414 25.84 -4.13 -11.02
CA ASP A 414 25.43 -4.11 -9.60
C ASP A 414 24.71 -2.81 -9.19
N HIS A 415 24.88 -1.74 -9.98
CA HIS A 415 24.35 -0.41 -9.69
C HIS A 415 23.25 0.03 -10.65
N VAL A 416 23.14 -0.60 -11.83
CA VAL A 416 22.20 -0.16 -12.88
C VAL A 416 21.28 -1.30 -13.26
N TRP A 417 19.98 -1.04 -13.18
CA TRP A 417 18.97 -1.95 -13.72
C TRP A 417 17.88 -1.19 -14.46
N GLY A 418 17.28 -1.87 -15.44
CA GLY A 418 16.11 -1.39 -16.15
C GLY A 418 15.00 -2.43 -16.17
N ALA A 419 13.76 -1.97 -16.25
CA ALA A 419 12.60 -2.85 -16.40
C ALA A 419 11.62 -2.27 -17.41
N VAL A 420 11.01 -3.16 -18.18
CA VAL A 420 9.85 -2.87 -19.02
C VAL A 420 8.73 -3.82 -18.63
N GLY A 421 7.53 -3.28 -18.47
CA GLY A 421 6.35 -4.09 -18.20
C GLY A 421 5.10 -3.44 -18.75
N GLY A 422 3.96 -4.07 -18.53
CA GLY A 422 2.67 -3.51 -18.91
C GLY A 422 1.61 -3.81 -17.88
N ASN A 423 0.59 -2.98 -17.82
CA ASN A 423 -0.64 -3.26 -17.10
C ASN A 423 -1.74 -3.38 -18.14
N ILE A 424 -2.39 -4.53 -18.20
CA ILE A 424 -3.46 -4.84 -19.15
C ILE A 424 -4.70 -5.20 -18.35
N TYR A 425 -5.80 -4.51 -18.57
CA TYR A 425 -7.06 -4.67 -17.87
C TYR A 425 -8.13 -5.14 -18.85
N GLY A 426 -9.17 -5.81 -18.34
CA GLY A 426 -10.33 -6.08 -19.15
C GLY A 426 -11.35 -6.99 -18.48
N GLY A 427 -12.42 -7.26 -19.21
CA GLY A 427 -13.54 -8.08 -18.74
C GLY A 427 -14.44 -7.37 -17.74
N GLY A 428 -15.43 -8.10 -17.24
CA GLY A 428 -16.42 -7.64 -16.28
C GLY A 428 -17.21 -6.39 -16.68
N GLU A 429 -17.72 -5.71 -15.67
CA GLU A 429 -18.57 -4.53 -15.83
C GLU A 429 -17.74 -3.26 -15.74
N ARG A 430 -18.21 -2.16 -16.35
CA ARG A 430 -17.51 -0.87 -16.30
C ARG A 430 -17.28 -0.28 -14.90
N TRP A 431 -17.89 -0.86 -13.87
CA TRP A 431 -17.78 -0.47 -12.47
C TRP A 431 -17.09 -1.53 -11.60
N SER A 432 -16.76 -2.70 -12.15
CA SER A 432 -16.02 -3.72 -11.39
C SER A 432 -14.57 -3.28 -11.20
N GLN A 433 -13.85 -3.96 -10.30
CA GLN A 433 -12.53 -3.56 -9.83
C GLN A 433 -11.54 -3.28 -10.98
N PHE A 434 -11.42 -4.18 -11.93
CA PHE A 434 -10.53 -4.05 -13.09
C PHE A 434 -11.27 -3.66 -14.36
N GLY A 435 -12.56 -4.00 -14.49
CA GLY A 435 -13.37 -3.63 -15.66
C GLY A 435 -13.50 -2.11 -15.86
N GLN A 436 -13.49 -1.33 -14.77
CA GLN A 436 -13.43 0.13 -14.89
C GLN A 436 -12.09 0.66 -15.44
N LEU A 437 -11.03 -0.14 -15.37
CA LEU A 437 -9.70 0.20 -15.85
C LEU A 437 -9.42 -0.29 -17.28
N ASP A 438 -10.39 -0.90 -17.97
CA ASP A 438 -10.29 -1.43 -19.35
C ASP A 438 -9.77 -0.42 -20.40
N LYS A 439 -9.84 0.88 -20.10
CA LYS A 439 -9.30 1.96 -20.94
C LYS A 439 -7.92 2.47 -20.51
N ASN A 440 -7.28 1.85 -19.51
CA ASN A 440 -6.05 2.32 -18.89
C ASN A 440 -4.85 1.39 -19.09
N ASP A 441 -4.94 0.46 -20.04
CA ASP A 441 -3.82 -0.35 -20.48
C ASP A 441 -2.60 0.54 -20.72
N ASN A 442 -1.48 0.19 -20.11
CA ASN A 442 -0.25 0.97 -20.20
C ASN A 442 0.99 0.10 -20.29
N ILE A 443 2.05 0.66 -20.86
CA ILE A 443 3.40 0.08 -20.90
C ILE A 443 4.30 1.00 -20.09
N TYR A 444 5.03 0.44 -19.12
CA TYR A 444 5.93 1.20 -18.28
C TYR A 444 7.39 0.80 -18.51
N LEU A 445 8.26 1.80 -18.38
CA LEU A 445 9.71 1.72 -18.42
C LEU A 445 10.26 2.31 -17.12
N GLN A 446 11.21 1.60 -16.53
CA GLN A 446 11.94 2.02 -15.35
C GLN A 446 13.44 1.90 -15.63
N LEU A 447 14.21 2.90 -15.23
CA LEU A 447 15.68 2.84 -15.23
C LEU A 447 16.18 3.40 -13.91
N ARG A 448 17.01 2.64 -13.20
CA ARG A 448 17.56 3.04 -11.90
C ARG A 448 19.07 2.90 -11.86
N TYR A 449 19.72 3.88 -11.25
CA TYR A 449 21.10 3.83 -10.79
C TYR A 449 21.14 3.94 -9.25
N GLU A 450 21.71 2.96 -8.57
CA GLU A 450 21.83 2.85 -7.11
C GLU A 450 23.29 3.10 -6.65
N PHE A 451 23.48 3.83 -5.56
CA PHE A 451 24.80 4.19 -5.01
C PHE A 451 24.90 4.05 -3.48
#